data_AF-A0A662HQF5-F1
#
_entry.id   AF-A0A662HQF5-F1
#
_cell.length_a   1.000
_cell.length_b   1.000
_cell.length_c   1.000
_cell.angle_alpha   90.00
_cell.angle_beta   90.00
_cell.angle_gamma   90.00
#
_symmetry.space_group_name_H-M   'P 1'
#
loop_
_entity.id
_entity.type
_entity.pdbx_description
1 polymer ?
#
loop_
_entity_poly.entity_id
_entity_poly.type
_entity_poly.pdbx_seq_one_letter_code
_entity_poly.pdbx_strand_id
1 'polypeptide(L)'
;MNYIPLTYLYCSRIRKLGSTLSQRLKSLAFEWLIIGIPAWWFYTHGALERTPAFILLYLLALLTLNAIYEIGYIVNDVYAVKREDHPTLRPEAKQINPPIAIAARLATALASIYALVEFGGTSPYHVAAAAALLAYAIALHNAVKVKAWRIHTFTLLRVSKYLFTPLAVLVDPYQSLLVLLATLPVIVSMMTEWYMKRTIREYGLGNPSSIANAPRYLVYGAPIPLYMVVAGLDNAAAYAVNYLMFASGLARHLKEKGGEKT
;
A
#
# COMPACT_ATOMS: atom_id res chain seq x y z
N MET A 1 -25.83 20.69 2.15
CA MET A 1 -25.67 19.29 2.59
C MET A 1 -24.65 19.26 3.71
N ASN A 2 -25.05 18.80 4.91
CA ASN A 2 -24.14 18.65 6.04
C ASN A 2 -23.10 17.58 5.72
N TYR A 3 -21.84 17.97 5.68
CA TYR A 3 -20.72 17.07 5.46
C TYR A 3 -20.50 16.25 6.74
N ILE A 4 -20.67 14.93 6.66
CA ILE A 4 -20.16 14.02 7.69
C ILE A 4 -18.75 13.63 7.24
N PRO A 5 -17.69 13.85 8.05
CA PRO A 5 -16.29 13.56 7.70
C PRO A 5 -16.04 12.13 7.19
N LEU A 6 -16.95 11.21 7.53
CA LEU A 6 -16.90 9.82 7.14
C LEU A 6 -17.72 9.49 5.89
N THR A 7 -18.49 10.41 5.29
CA THR A 7 -19.35 10.10 4.13
C THR A 7 -18.55 9.63 2.93
N TYR A 8 -17.40 10.25 2.62
CA TYR A 8 -16.56 9.80 1.51
C TYR A 8 -15.98 8.42 1.79
N LEU A 9 -15.44 8.20 2.99
CA LEU A 9 -14.95 6.91 3.44
C LEU A 9 -16.06 5.86 3.38
N TYR A 10 -17.26 6.22 3.81
CA TYR A 10 -18.41 5.34 3.81
C TYR A 10 -18.83 4.96 2.39
N CYS A 11 -19.12 5.93 1.53
CA CYS A 11 -19.60 5.66 0.17
C CYS A 11 -18.54 4.97 -0.71
N SER A 12 -17.28 5.39 -0.63
CA SER A 12 -16.21 4.82 -1.47
C SER A 12 -15.68 3.49 -0.94
N ARG A 13 -15.73 3.27 0.38
CA ARG A 13 -15.06 2.13 1.04
C ARG A 13 -15.99 1.28 1.93
N ILE A 14 -16.67 1.88 2.91
CA ILE A 14 -17.41 1.10 3.94
C ILE A 14 -18.69 0.48 3.39
N ARG A 15 -19.49 1.19 2.61
CA ARG A 15 -20.72 0.68 1.99
C ARG A 15 -20.44 -0.52 1.06
N LYS A 16 -19.24 -0.60 0.50
CA LYS A 16 -18.79 -1.73 -0.33
C LYS A 16 -18.23 -2.89 0.51
N LEU A 17 -18.13 -2.80 1.84
CA LEU A 17 -17.58 -3.87 2.69
C LEU A 17 -18.36 -5.18 2.56
N GLY A 18 -19.69 -5.14 2.39
CA GLY A 18 -20.50 -6.37 2.33
C GLY A 18 -20.05 -7.37 1.25
N SER A 19 -19.53 -6.90 0.12
CA SER A 19 -18.98 -7.72 -0.96
C SER A 19 -17.45 -7.75 -1.03
N THR A 20 -16.74 -6.96 -0.21
CA THR A 20 -15.27 -6.80 -0.27
C THR A 20 -14.55 -7.01 1.07
N LEU A 21 -15.25 -7.35 2.15
CA LEU A 21 -14.64 -7.56 3.47
C LEU A 21 -13.55 -8.62 3.41
N SER A 22 -13.80 -9.74 2.74
CA SER A 22 -12.80 -10.79 2.53
C SER A 22 -11.58 -10.29 1.76
N GLN A 23 -11.75 -9.42 0.75
CA GLN A 23 -10.65 -8.83 0.00
C GLN A 23 -9.87 -7.79 0.81
N ARG A 24 -10.55 -7.03 1.67
CA ARG A 24 -9.92 -6.05 2.56
C ARG A 24 -9.17 -6.69 3.70
N LEU A 25 -9.73 -7.73 4.31
CA LEU A 25 -9.03 -8.54 5.30
C LEU A 25 -7.79 -9.19 4.69
N LYS A 26 -7.90 -9.71 3.47
CA LYS A 26 -6.72 -10.21 2.72
C LYS A 26 -5.69 -9.11 2.48
N SER A 27 -6.10 -7.90 2.08
CA SER A 27 -5.19 -6.77 1.87
C SER A 27 -4.54 -6.28 3.16
N LEU A 28 -5.29 -6.23 4.27
CA LEU A 28 -4.79 -5.83 5.57
C LEU A 28 -3.83 -6.87 6.13
N ALA A 29 -4.23 -8.15 6.10
CA ALA A 29 -3.36 -9.25 6.46
C ALA A 29 -2.08 -9.19 5.63
N PHE A 30 -2.19 -9.01 4.32
CA PHE A 30 -1.03 -8.88 3.45
C PHE A 30 -0.10 -7.71 3.81
N GLU A 31 -0.64 -6.51 4.06
CA GLU A 31 0.17 -5.36 4.49
C GLU A 31 0.84 -5.62 5.85
N TRP A 32 0.14 -6.23 6.80
CA TRP A 32 0.71 -6.60 8.10
C TRP A 32 1.81 -7.67 7.97
N LEU A 33 1.60 -8.66 7.12
CA LEU A 33 2.53 -9.77 6.95
C LEU A 33 3.81 -9.33 6.23
N ILE A 34 3.68 -8.46 5.24
CA ILE A 34 4.78 -8.04 4.36
C ILE A 34 5.52 -6.79 4.88
N ILE A 35 4.86 -5.97 5.70
CA ILE A 35 5.46 -4.70 6.18
C ILE A 35 5.45 -4.67 7.70
N GLY A 36 4.30 -4.98 8.30
CA GLY A 36 4.11 -4.96 9.74
C GLY A 36 5.06 -5.89 10.50
N ILE A 37 5.19 -7.15 10.08
CA ILE A 37 6.05 -8.14 10.78
C ILE A 37 7.54 -7.79 10.70
N PRO A 38 8.11 -7.44 9.53
CA PRO A 38 9.50 -6.99 9.46
C PRO A 38 9.75 -5.71 10.25
N ALA A 39 8.86 -4.72 10.14
CA ALA A 39 9.00 -3.48 10.90
C ALA A 39 8.88 -3.73 12.40
N TRP A 40 7.97 -4.62 12.83
CA TRP A 40 7.85 -5.04 14.23
C TRP A 40 9.13 -5.68 14.72
N TRP A 41 9.72 -6.58 13.92
CA TRP A 41 10.97 -7.25 14.26
C TRP A 41 12.11 -6.25 14.46
N PHE A 42 12.30 -5.31 13.53
CA PHE A 42 13.33 -4.27 13.68
C PHE A 42 13.09 -3.34 14.86
N TYR A 43 11.82 -2.96 15.08
CA TYR A 43 11.47 -2.07 16.18
C TYR A 43 11.71 -2.74 17.54
N THR A 44 11.28 -3.99 17.69
CA THR A 44 11.34 -4.71 18.95
C THR A 44 12.64 -5.48 19.14
N HIS A 45 13.42 -5.73 18.09
CA HIS A 45 14.50 -6.74 18.07
C HIS A 45 14.02 -8.10 18.60
N GLY A 46 12.74 -8.43 18.36
CA GLY A 46 12.09 -9.65 18.88
C GLY A 46 11.58 -9.55 20.32
N ALA A 47 11.73 -8.40 20.99
CA ALA A 47 11.29 -8.20 22.37
C ALA A 47 9.77 -8.01 22.50
N LEU A 48 9.08 -9.01 23.04
CA LEU A 48 7.62 -9.06 23.08
C LEU A 48 7.00 -7.89 23.89
N GLU A 49 7.66 -7.43 24.95
CA GLU A 49 7.18 -6.34 25.81
C GLU A 49 7.06 -4.99 25.09
N ARG A 50 7.80 -4.81 23.98
CA ARG A 50 7.73 -3.59 23.14
C ARG A 50 6.66 -3.67 22.06
N THR A 51 5.98 -4.81 21.91
CA THR A 51 4.96 -5.05 20.89
C THR A 51 3.75 -4.11 21.00
N PRO A 52 3.17 -3.83 22.19
CA PRO A 52 2.04 -2.91 22.29
C PRO A 52 2.39 -1.50 21.79
N ALA A 53 3.59 -1.02 22.14
CA ALA A 53 4.09 0.27 21.67
C ALA A 53 4.24 0.28 20.14
N PHE A 54 4.84 -0.76 19.56
CA PHE A 54 4.94 -0.91 18.11
C PHE A 54 3.58 -0.85 17.43
N ILE A 55 2.60 -1.62 17.91
CA ILE A 55 1.27 -1.68 17.30
C ILE A 55 0.64 -0.29 17.28
N LEU A 56 0.72 0.46 18.38
CA LEU A 56 0.19 1.82 18.46
C LEU A 56 0.88 2.75 17.45
N LEU A 57 2.21 2.75 17.38
CA LEU A 57 2.98 3.57 16.43
C LEU A 57 2.65 3.20 14.98
N TYR A 58 2.58 1.91 14.69
CA TYR A 58 2.22 1.40 13.36
C TYR A 58 0.82 1.86 12.95
N LEU A 59 -0.17 1.80 13.85
CA LEU A 59 -1.53 2.26 13.59
C LEU A 59 -1.59 3.78 13.38
N LEU A 60 -0.84 4.57 14.16
CA LEU A 60 -0.75 6.02 13.97
C LEU A 60 -0.07 6.40 12.65
N ALA A 61 0.99 5.68 12.25
CA ALA A 61 1.64 5.84 10.97
C ALA A 61 0.70 5.49 9.80
N LEU A 62 -0.06 4.39 9.92
CA LEU A 62 -1.10 4.04 8.94
C LEU A 62 -2.22 5.08 8.87
N LEU A 63 -2.63 5.65 10.00
CA LEU A 63 -3.63 6.71 10.03
C LEU A 63 -3.13 7.94 9.27
N THR A 64 -1.87 8.35 9.53
CA THR A 64 -1.21 9.46 8.84
C THR A 64 -1.12 9.22 7.33
N LEU A 65 -0.61 8.05 6.93
CA LEU A 65 -0.52 7.63 5.53
C LEU A 65 -1.88 7.70 4.85
N ASN A 66 -2.91 7.11 5.46
CA ASN A 66 -4.24 7.06 4.85
C ASN A 66 -4.85 8.46 4.73
N ALA A 67 -4.63 9.33 5.71
CA ALA A 67 -5.10 10.71 5.66
C ALA A 67 -4.48 11.47 4.47
N ILE A 68 -3.15 11.41 4.32
CA ILE A 68 -2.43 12.04 3.19
C ILE A 68 -2.84 11.42 1.86
N TYR A 69 -2.90 10.09 1.80
CA TYR A 69 -3.23 9.34 0.59
C TYR A 69 -4.67 9.61 0.11
N GLU A 70 -5.61 9.79 1.03
CA GLU A 70 -6.99 10.15 0.68
C GLU A 70 -7.14 11.57 0.16
N ILE A 71 -6.33 12.53 0.61
CA ILE A 71 -6.25 13.86 -0.02
C ILE A 71 -5.88 13.69 -1.50
N GLY A 72 -4.89 12.85 -1.80
CA GLY A 72 -4.49 12.52 -3.16
C GLY A 72 -5.63 11.97 -4.03
N TYR A 73 -6.47 11.10 -3.49
CA TYR A 73 -7.66 10.59 -4.18
C TYR A 73 -8.74 11.65 -4.39
N ILE A 74 -9.02 12.48 -3.38
CA ILE A 74 -10.00 13.56 -3.50
C ILE A 74 -9.57 14.53 -4.60
N VAL A 75 -8.29 14.92 -4.60
CA VAL A 75 -7.72 15.80 -5.63
C VAL A 75 -7.80 15.15 -7.01
N ASN A 76 -7.49 13.85 -7.11
CA ASN A 76 -7.60 13.10 -8.36
C ASN A 76 -9.04 13.12 -8.90
N ASP A 77 -10.00 12.71 -8.07
CA ASP A 77 -11.39 12.48 -8.46
C ASP A 77 -12.13 13.79 -8.77
N VAL A 78 -11.70 14.93 -8.21
CA VAL A 78 -12.35 16.24 -8.40
C VAL A 78 -11.67 17.09 -9.49
N TYR A 79 -10.35 17.06 -9.57
CA TYR A 79 -9.56 17.96 -10.42
C TYR A 79 -8.76 17.23 -11.49
N ALA A 80 -7.95 16.23 -11.11
CA ALA A 80 -7.02 15.60 -12.05
C ALA A 80 -7.74 14.84 -13.16
N VAL A 81 -8.82 14.11 -12.82
CA VAL A 81 -9.57 13.25 -13.74
C VAL A 81 -10.17 13.98 -14.93
N LYS A 82 -10.49 15.28 -14.78
CA LYS A 82 -11.04 16.11 -15.85
C LYS A 82 -10.04 16.41 -16.97
N ARG A 83 -8.76 16.18 -16.71
CA ARG A 83 -7.64 16.43 -17.64
C ARG A 83 -7.09 15.13 -18.24
N GLU A 84 -7.66 13.98 -17.88
CA GLU A 84 -7.25 12.67 -18.38
C GLU A 84 -7.76 12.43 -19.80
N ASP A 85 -7.04 11.61 -20.56
CA ASP A 85 -7.43 11.16 -21.90
C ASP A 85 -8.67 10.24 -21.89
N HIS A 86 -8.83 9.42 -20.85
CA HIS A 86 -10.02 8.60 -20.61
C HIS A 86 -10.59 8.82 -19.19
N PRO A 87 -11.32 9.91 -18.91
CA PRO A 87 -11.77 10.25 -17.57
C PRO A 87 -12.60 9.14 -16.91
N THR A 88 -12.19 8.68 -15.72
CA THR A 88 -13.02 7.77 -14.89
C THR A 88 -13.69 8.55 -13.78
N LEU A 89 -14.81 9.18 -14.10
CA LEU A 89 -15.60 9.94 -13.12
C LEU A 89 -16.28 9.01 -12.12
N ARG A 90 -15.88 9.11 -10.86
CA ARG A 90 -16.52 8.38 -9.75
C ARG A 90 -17.76 9.15 -9.27
N PRO A 91 -18.94 8.52 -9.21
CA PRO A 91 -20.16 9.18 -8.73
C PRO A 91 -20.02 9.74 -7.31
N GLU A 92 -19.23 9.09 -6.47
CA GLU A 92 -19.00 9.47 -5.08
C GLU A 92 -18.32 10.84 -4.94
N ALA A 93 -17.54 11.26 -5.93
CA ALA A 93 -16.87 12.57 -5.94
C ALA A 93 -17.85 13.74 -6.05
N LYS A 94 -19.06 13.51 -6.57
CA LYS A 94 -20.12 14.53 -6.64
C LYS A 94 -20.83 14.76 -5.30
N GLN A 95 -20.65 13.84 -4.34
CA GLN A 95 -21.36 13.86 -3.06
C GLN A 95 -20.57 14.53 -1.93
N ILE A 96 -19.37 15.03 -2.23
CA ILE A 96 -18.46 15.60 -1.22
C ILE A 96 -18.24 17.09 -1.44
N ASN A 97 -17.98 17.81 -0.35
CA ASN A 97 -17.39 19.14 -0.39
C ASN A 97 -15.86 18.99 -0.30
N PRO A 98 -15.10 19.17 -1.41
CA PRO A 98 -13.68 18.83 -1.44
C PRO A 98 -12.82 19.64 -0.45
N PRO A 99 -12.98 20.98 -0.33
CA PRO A 99 -12.27 21.76 0.69
C PRO A 99 -12.44 21.23 2.11
N ILE A 100 -13.68 20.93 2.53
CA ILE A 100 -13.94 20.43 3.90
C ILE A 100 -13.32 19.04 4.09
N ALA A 101 -13.43 18.17 3.08
CA ALA A 101 -12.85 16.83 3.15
C ALA A 101 -11.31 16.86 3.22
N ILE A 102 -10.67 17.73 2.45
CA ILE A 102 -9.22 17.93 2.49
C ILE A 102 -8.81 18.49 3.86
N ALA A 103 -9.52 19.50 4.38
CA ALA A 103 -9.23 20.08 5.69
C ALA A 103 -9.33 19.04 6.82
N ALA A 104 -10.39 18.21 6.82
CA ALA A 104 -10.56 17.14 7.82
C ALA A 104 -9.42 16.10 7.76
N ARG A 105 -8.97 15.73 6.55
CA ARG A 105 -7.84 14.81 6.37
C ARG A 105 -6.52 15.44 6.78
N LEU A 106 -6.30 16.71 6.47
CA LEU A 106 -5.12 17.44 6.90
C LEU A 106 -5.06 17.53 8.43
N ALA A 107 -6.17 17.85 9.09
CA ALA A 107 -6.27 17.86 10.54
C ALA A 107 -5.97 16.47 11.14
N THR A 108 -6.50 15.40 10.53
CA THR A 108 -6.20 14.02 10.95
C THR A 108 -4.71 13.72 10.82
N ALA A 109 -4.09 14.05 9.68
CA ALA A 109 -2.68 13.82 9.43
C ALA A 109 -1.79 14.61 10.41
N LEU A 110 -2.10 15.89 10.66
CA LEU A 110 -1.34 16.71 11.59
C LEU A 110 -1.46 16.19 13.03
N ALA A 111 -2.66 15.80 13.46
CA ALA A 111 -2.87 15.23 14.79
C ALA A 111 -2.12 13.90 14.98
N SER A 112 -2.12 13.02 13.96
CA SER A 112 -1.39 11.75 14.03
C SER A 112 0.12 11.92 13.92
N ILE A 113 0.61 12.90 13.15
CA ILE A 113 2.04 13.28 13.12
C ILE A 113 2.48 13.79 14.49
N TYR A 114 1.71 14.71 15.08
CA TYR A 114 2.00 15.22 16.43
C TYR A 114 2.08 14.07 17.44
N ALA A 115 1.12 13.14 17.41
CA ALA A 115 1.13 12.00 18.32
C ALA A 115 2.32 11.05 18.10
N LEU A 116 2.73 10.82 16.85
CA LEU A 116 3.92 10.02 16.53
C LEU A 116 5.21 10.65 17.06
N VAL A 117 5.35 11.97 16.93
CA VAL A 117 6.57 12.67 17.34
C VAL A 117 6.62 12.82 18.86
N GLU A 118 5.57 13.38 19.44
CA GLU A 118 5.55 13.76 20.86
C GLU A 118 5.44 12.53 21.78
N PHE A 119 4.50 11.62 21.49
CA PHE A 119 4.24 10.47 22.35
C PHE A 119 4.95 9.21 21.88
N GLY A 120 5.28 9.15 20.59
CA GLY A 120 5.94 7.98 19.99
C GLY A 120 7.46 8.05 19.96
N GLY A 121 8.05 9.21 20.26
CA GLY A 121 9.51 9.41 20.20
C GLY A 121 10.08 9.25 18.79
N THR A 122 9.24 9.33 17.76
CA THR A 122 9.69 9.22 16.37
C THR A 122 10.36 10.52 15.91
N SER A 123 11.39 10.41 15.07
CA SER A 123 12.07 11.59 14.54
C SER A 123 11.12 12.40 13.65
N PRO A 124 10.90 13.71 13.92
CA PRO A 124 10.06 14.55 13.07
C PRO A 124 10.59 14.62 11.63
N TYR A 125 11.90 14.49 11.44
CA TYR A 125 12.52 14.44 10.12
C TYR A 125 12.09 13.21 9.31
N HIS A 126 11.98 12.04 9.95
CA HIS A 126 11.58 10.82 9.25
C HIS A 126 10.12 10.87 8.83
N VAL A 127 9.24 11.32 9.73
CA VAL A 127 7.82 11.47 9.44
C VAL A 127 7.60 12.52 8.33
N ALA A 128 8.32 13.64 8.39
CA ALA A 128 8.27 14.67 7.35
C ALA A 128 8.80 14.15 6.00
N ALA A 129 9.90 13.40 5.98
CA ALA A 129 10.45 12.80 4.77
C ALA A 129 9.46 11.80 4.14
N ALA A 130 8.85 10.92 4.95
CA ALA A 130 7.82 9.98 4.51
C ALA A 130 6.60 10.71 3.91
N ALA A 131 6.11 11.75 4.59
CA ALA A 131 4.99 12.55 4.13
C ALA A 131 5.30 13.31 2.84
N ALA A 132 6.48 13.93 2.75
CA ALA A 132 6.93 14.65 1.56
C ALA A 132 7.08 13.72 0.35
N LEU A 133 7.70 12.56 0.53
CA LEU A 133 7.86 11.55 -0.51
C LEU A 133 6.49 11.06 -1.02
N LEU A 134 5.56 10.75 -0.12
CA LEU A 134 4.20 10.33 -0.49
C LEU A 134 3.44 11.44 -1.21
N ALA A 135 3.48 12.67 -0.71
CA ALA A 135 2.83 13.83 -1.34
C ALA A 135 3.40 14.11 -2.73
N TYR A 136 4.73 14.03 -2.89
CA TYR A 136 5.40 14.17 -4.18
C TYR A 136 4.96 13.08 -5.17
N ALA A 137 4.94 11.82 -4.74
CA ALA A 137 4.52 10.71 -5.59
C ALA A 137 3.05 10.84 -6.03
N ILE A 138 2.16 11.28 -5.13
CA ILE A 138 0.76 11.57 -5.44
C ILE A 138 0.65 12.70 -6.47
N ALA A 139 1.36 13.81 -6.23
CA ALA A 139 1.33 14.96 -7.12
C ALA A 139 1.81 14.59 -8.54
N LEU A 140 2.92 13.87 -8.62
CA LEU A 140 3.47 13.37 -9.89
C LEU A 140 2.47 12.43 -10.59
N HIS A 141 1.88 11.49 -9.87
CA HIS A 141 0.89 10.56 -10.43
C HIS A 141 -0.35 11.29 -10.99
N ASN A 142 -0.85 12.29 -10.26
CA ASN A 142 -2.01 13.08 -10.64
C ASN A 142 -1.70 14.11 -11.75
N ALA A 143 -0.42 14.43 -11.99
CA ALA A 143 -0.01 15.32 -13.08
C ALA A 143 -0.02 14.62 -14.45
N VAL A 144 0.13 13.30 -14.49
CA VAL A 144 0.12 12.53 -15.73
C VAL A 144 -1.30 12.46 -16.28
N LYS A 145 -1.50 13.05 -17.47
CA LYS A 145 -2.78 13.12 -18.19
C LYS A 145 -3.12 11.83 -18.93
N VAL A 146 -2.11 11.20 -19.53
CA VAL A 146 -2.26 9.94 -20.28
C VAL A 146 -2.26 8.78 -19.29
N LYS A 147 -3.39 8.10 -19.08
CA LYS A 147 -3.44 7.03 -18.07
C LYS A 147 -2.48 5.89 -18.35
N ALA A 148 -2.18 5.57 -19.61
CA ALA A 148 -1.19 4.54 -19.92
C ALA A 148 0.19 4.86 -19.32
N TRP A 149 0.58 6.14 -19.28
CA TRP A 149 1.90 6.58 -18.77
C TRP A 149 1.96 6.63 -17.25
N ARG A 150 0.81 6.59 -16.56
CA ARG A 150 0.79 6.58 -15.10
C ARG A 150 1.42 5.32 -14.51
N ILE A 151 1.64 4.26 -15.29
CA ILE A 151 2.40 3.08 -14.84
C ILE A 151 3.78 3.44 -14.28
N HIS A 152 4.47 4.42 -14.90
CA HIS A 152 5.81 4.85 -14.47
C HIS A 152 5.78 5.56 -13.12
N THR A 153 4.74 6.36 -12.88
CA THR A 153 4.54 7.07 -11.60
C THR A 153 3.89 6.21 -10.52
N PHE A 154 3.19 5.14 -10.92
CA PHE A 154 2.52 4.23 -10.01
C PHE A 154 3.54 3.44 -9.17
N THR A 155 4.69 3.08 -9.73
CA THR A 155 5.81 2.48 -8.99
C THR A 155 6.22 3.38 -7.82
N LEU A 156 6.50 4.66 -8.11
CA LEU A 156 6.91 5.63 -7.10
C LEU A 156 5.82 5.79 -6.03
N LEU A 157 4.56 5.84 -6.44
CA LEU A 157 3.43 5.90 -5.49
C LEU A 157 3.37 4.68 -4.57
N ARG A 158 3.60 3.47 -5.10
CA ARG A 158 3.60 2.23 -4.31
C ARG A 158 4.80 2.12 -3.38
N VAL A 159 5.99 2.44 -3.87
CA VAL A 159 7.21 2.49 -3.06
C VAL A 159 7.03 3.50 -1.91
N SER A 160 6.55 4.71 -2.22
CA SER A 160 6.32 5.74 -1.20
C SER A 160 5.27 5.30 -0.17
N LYS A 161 4.18 4.66 -0.62
CA LYS A 161 3.16 4.11 0.28
C LYS A 161 3.74 3.05 1.23
N TYR A 162 4.51 2.09 0.70
CA TYR A 162 5.00 0.97 1.51
C TYR A 162 6.23 1.32 2.35
N LEU A 163 7.01 2.31 1.94
CA LEU A 163 8.12 2.85 2.71
C LEU A 163 7.66 3.78 3.85
N PHE A 164 6.47 4.39 3.74
CA PHE A 164 5.99 5.39 4.69
C PHE A 164 6.02 4.88 6.14
N THR A 165 5.37 3.75 6.41
CA THR A 165 5.22 3.25 7.79
C THR A 165 6.54 2.80 8.41
N PRO A 166 7.38 2.00 7.72
CA PRO A 166 8.72 1.70 8.22
C PRO A 166 9.53 2.96 8.49
N LEU A 167 9.53 3.93 7.55
CA LEU A 167 10.27 5.17 7.72
C LEU A 167 9.77 6.01 8.89
N ALA A 168 8.45 6.05 9.12
CA ALA A 168 7.86 6.81 10.22
C ALA A 168 8.08 6.17 11.60
N VAL A 169 8.22 4.85 11.69
CA VAL A 169 8.26 4.11 12.97
C VAL A 169 9.67 3.67 13.35
N LEU A 170 10.53 3.39 12.38
CA LEU A 170 11.88 2.88 12.64
C LEU A 170 12.87 4.04 12.84
N VAL A 171 13.75 3.86 13.83
CA VAL A 171 14.77 4.85 14.20
C VAL A 171 15.90 4.89 13.16
N ASP A 172 16.20 3.76 12.52
CA ASP A 172 17.25 3.69 11.49
C ASP A 172 16.61 3.63 10.07
N PRO A 173 16.84 4.63 9.21
CA PRO A 173 16.38 4.60 7.83
C PRO A 173 16.86 3.38 7.03
N TYR A 174 18.02 2.81 7.36
CA TYR A 174 18.52 1.60 6.70
C TYR A 174 17.57 0.41 6.91
N GLN A 175 17.02 0.25 8.12
CA GLN A 175 16.02 -0.79 8.40
C GLN A 175 14.76 -0.60 7.54
N SER A 176 14.36 0.64 7.30
CA SER A 176 13.22 0.96 6.41
C SER A 176 13.49 0.56 4.97
N LEU A 177 14.72 0.75 4.47
CA LEU A 177 15.14 0.27 3.16
C LEU A 177 15.12 -1.25 3.08
N LEU A 178 15.56 -1.95 4.12
CA LEU A 178 15.52 -3.41 4.17
C LEU A 178 14.07 -3.94 4.12
N VAL A 179 13.15 -3.32 4.85
CA VAL A 179 11.71 -3.65 4.74
C VAL A 179 11.20 -3.40 3.32
N LEU A 180 11.57 -2.27 2.70
CA LEU A 180 11.19 -1.98 1.32
C LEU A 180 11.71 -3.03 0.33
N LEU A 181 13.00 -3.41 0.42
CA LEU A 181 13.61 -4.43 -0.43
C LEU A 181 12.87 -5.76 -0.32
N ALA A 182 12.49 -6.14 0.90
CA ALA A 182 11.68 -7.32 1.16
C ALA A 182 10.29 -7.23 0.51
N THR A 183 9.74 -6.02 0.33
CA THR A 183 8.43 -5.80 -0.33
C THR A 183 8.50 -5.59 -1.84
N LEU A 184 9.68 -5.43 -2.45
CA LEU A 184 9.81 -5.12 -3.88
C LEU A 184 9.15 -6.15 -4.80
N PRO A 185 9.31 -7.48 -4.62
CA PRO A 185 8.67 -8.46 -5.52
C PRO A 185 7.14 -8.34 -5.52
N VAL A 186 6.56 -8.03 -4.35
CA VAL A 186 5.14 -7.76 -4.18
C VAL A 186 4.71 -6.52 -4.93
N ILE A 187 5.47 -5.42 -4.82
CA ILE A 187 5.19 -4.17 -5.54
C ILE A 187 5.19 -4.45 -7.04
N VAL A 188 6.20 -5.15 -7.54
CA VAL A 188 6.32 -5.53 -8.96
C VAL A 188 5.11 -6.35 -9.41
N SER A 189 4.67 -7.33 -8.61
CA SER A 189 3.49 -8.12 -8.98
C SER A 189 2.18 -7.34 -8.95
N MET A 190 2.01 -6.43 -8.01
CA MET A 190 0.84 -5.55 -8.01
C MET A 190 0.82 -4.66 -9.24
N MET A 191 1.99 -4.17 -9.68
CA MET A 191 2.11 -3.39 -10.90
C MET A 191 1.75 -4.20 -12.14
N THR A 192 2.27 -5.43 -12.25
CA THR A 192 2.07 -6.26 -13.44
C THR A 192 0.64 -6.82 -13.51
N GLU A 193 0.07 -7.26 -12.39
CA GLU A 193 -1.27 -7.85 -12.39
C GLU A 193 -2.37 -6.79 -12.46
N TRP A 194 -2.29 -5.76 -11.62
CA TRP A 194 -3.39 -4.80 -11.50
C TRP A 194 -3.28 -3.68 -12.52
N TYR A 195 -2.08 -3.12 -12.70
CA TYR A 195 -1.90 -1.95 -13.54
C TYR A 195 -1.84 -2.33 -15.02
N MET A 196 -0.91 -3.22 -15.41
CA MET A 196 -0.75 -3.58 -16.82
C MET A 196 -1.99 -4.26 -17.38
N LYS A 197 -2.60 -5.25 -16.70
CA LYS A 197 -3.80 -5.92 -17.22
C LYS A 197 -4.98 -4.97 -17.36
N ARG A 198 -5.09 -3.96 -16.49
CA ARG A 198 -6.16 -2.96 -16.56
C ARG A 198 -5.92 -1.97 -17.68
N THR A 199 -4.72 -1.40 -17.78
CA THR A 199 -4.36 -0.47 -18.86
C THR A 199 -4.47 -1.15 -20.22
N ILE A 200 -3.99 -2.38 -20.37
CA ILE A 200 -4.08 -3.13 -21.62
C ILE A 200 -5.54 -3.33 -22.04
N ARG A 201 -6.44 -3.67 -21.09
CA ARG A 201 -7.88 -3.76 -21.38
C ARG A 201 -8.51 -2.42 -21.72
N GLU A 202 -8.20 -1.36 -20.96
CA GLU A 202 -8.76 -0.02 -21.18
C GLU A 202 -8.36 0.57 -22.54
N TYR A 203 -7.17 0.25 -23.05
CA TYR A 203 -6.66 0.75 -24.34
C TYR A 203 -6.70 -0.30 -25.47
N GLY A 204 -7.24 -1.50 -25.25
CA GLY A 204 -7.33 -2.54 -26.28
C GLY A 204 -5.98 -3.09 -26.79
N LEU A 205 -4.90 -3.00 -26.01
CA LEU A 205 -3.52 -3.29 -26.44
C LEU A 205 -3.15 -4.79 -26.48
N GLY A 206 -4.11 -5.69 -26.70
CA GLY A 206 -3.85 -7.13 -26.86
C GLY A 206 -3.68 -7.92 -25.54
N ASN A 207 -3.01 -9.08 -25.59
CA ASN A 207 -2.86 -9.98 -24.44
C ASN A 207 -1.69 -9.52 -23.52
N PRO A 208 -1.81 -9.59 -22.18
CA PRO A 208 -0.75 -9.12 -21.28
C PRO A 208 0.58 -9.83 -21.54
N SER A 209 1.68 -9.07 -21.54
CA SER A 209 3.06 -9.60 -21.65
C SER A 209 3.32 -10.78 -20.70
N SER A 210 4.26 -11.67 -21.06
CA SER A 210 4.69 -12.83 -20.26
C SER A 210 4.90 -12.56 -18.76
N ILE A 211 5.34 -11.36 -18.40
CA ILE A 211 5.54 -10.90 -17.01
C ILE A 211 4.22 -10.87 -16.21
N ALA A 212 3.09 -10.49 -16.82
CA ALA A 212 1.78 -10.46 -16.18
C ALA A 212 1.17 -11.86 -15.96
N ASN A 213 1.79 -12.87 -16.57
CA ASN A 213 1.49 -14.29 -16.43
C ASN A 213 2.57 -15.04 -15.65
N ALA A 214 3.54 -14.32 -15.04
CA ALA A 214 4.54 -14.94 -14.19
C ALA A 214 3.84 -15.73 -13.07
N PRO A 215 4.26 -16.99 -12.82
CA PRO A 215 3.65 -17.80 -11.78
C PRO A 215 3.73 -17.12 -10.42
N ARG A 216 2.57 -16.97 -9.76
CA ARG A 216 2.44 -16.21 -8.50
C ARG A 216 3.39 -16.67 -7.40
N TYR A 217 3.75 -17.95 -7.38
CA TYR A 217 4.71 -18.48 -6.41
C TYR A 217 6.12 -17.93 -6.60
N LEU A 218 6.57 -17.62 -7.82
CA LEU A 218 7.90 -17.01 -8.03
C LEU A 218 7.95 -15.61 -7.44
N VAL A 219 6.85 -14.87 -7.58
CA VAL A 219 6.69 -13.54 -6.97
C VAL A 219 6.64 -13.61 -5.45
N TYR A 220 5.86 -14.52 -4.89
CA TYR A 220 5.70 -14.65 -3.43
C TYR A 220 6.88 -15.35 -2.75
N GLY A 221 7.67 -16.12 -3.51
CA GLY A 221 8.87 -16.80 -3.02
C GLY A 221 10.13 -15.96 -3.11
N ALA A 222 10.21 -15.03 -4.07
CA ALA A 222 11.37 -14.13 -4.22
C ALA A 222 11.73 -13.32 -2.95
N PRO A 223 10.76 -12.89 -2.11
CA PRO A 223 11.09 -12.25 -0.86
C PRO A 223 11.70 -13.19 0.17
N ILE A 224 11.39 -14.50 0.18
CA ILE A 224 11.78 -15.41 1.27
C ILE A 224 13.28 -15.32 1.60
N PRO A 225 14.21 -15.41 0.63
CA PRO A 225 15.64 -15.26 0.92
C PRO A 225 16.02 -13.86 1.43
N LEU A 226 15.40 -12.80 0.91
CA LEU A 226 15.62 -11.44 1.38
C LEU A 226 15.11 -11.26 2.81
N TYR A 227 13.94 -11.79 3.13
CA TYR A 227 13.42 -11.82 4.50
C TYR A 227 14.35 -12.61 5.41
N MET A 228 14.96 -13.70 4.95
CA MET A 228 15.93 -14.47 5.73
C MET A 228 17.18 -13.67 6.09
N VAL A 229 17.64 -12.83 5.17
CA VAL A 229 18.75 -11.90 5.41
C VAL A 229 18.35 -10.74 6.32
N VAL A 230 17.12 -10.23 6.17
CA VAL A 230 16.62 -9.01 6.84
C VAL A 230 16.11 -9.28 8.25
N ALA A 231 15.34 -10.34 8.45
CA ALA A 231 14.73 -10.69 9.73
C ALA A 231 15.59 -11.63 10.58
N GLY A 232 16.71 -12.14 10.04
CA GLY A 232 17.57 -13.11 10.71
C GLY A 232 16.94 -14.50 10.82
N LEU A 233 17.72 -15.57 10.70
CA LEU A 233 17.24 -16.97 10.59
C LEU A 233 16.29 -17.41 11.73
N ASP A 234 16.27 -16.67 12.83
CA ASP A 234 15.54 -16.96 14.06
C ASP A 234 14.05 -16.60 13.97
N ASN A 235 13.63 -15.83 12.95
CA ASN A 235 12.25 -15.33 12.82
C ASN A 235 11.33 -16.30 12.04
N ALA A 236 11.12 -17.50 12.61
CA ALA A 236 10.27 -18.55 12.04
C ALA A 236 8.85 -18.08 11.64
N ALA A 237 8.27 -17.14 12.39
CA ALA A 237 6.94 -16.61 12.11
C ALA A 237 6.88 -15.76 10.83
N ALA A 238 7.91 -14.93 10.57
CA ALA A 238 8.02 -14.17 9.34
C ALA A 238 8.23 -15.08 8.10
N TYR A 239 8.91 -16.22 8.28
CA TYR A 239 9.10 -17.21 7.21
C TYR A 239 7.83 -17.99 6.92
N ALA A 240 7.13 -18.45 7.94
CA ALA A 240 5.95 -19.29 7.79
C ALA A 240 4.92 -18.65 6.86
N VAL A 241 4.70 -17.35 6.96
CA VAL A 241 3.71 -16.64 6.17
C VAL A 241 4.12 -16.51 4.69
N ASN A 242 5.37 -16.13 4.42
CA ASN A 242 5.87 -16.05 3.05
C ASN A 242 5.91 -17.44 2.39
N TYR A 243 6.26 -18.48 3.17
CA TYR A 243 6.15 -19.88 2.73
C TYR A 243 4.72 -20.28 2.43
N LEU A 244 3.74 -19.89 3.25
CA LEU A 244 2.32 -20.14 2.99
C LEU A 244 1.84 -19.43 1.72
N MET A 245 2.27 -18.19 1.48
CA MET A 245 1.95 -17.47 0.25
C MET A 245 2.60 -18.12 -0.98
N PHE A 246 3.88 -18.50 -0.88
CA PHE A 246 4.58 -19.28 -1.90
C PHE A 246 3.86 -20.59 -2.21
N ALA A 247 3.59 -21.40 -1.18
CA ALA A 247 2.93 -22.70 -1.31
C ALA A 247 1.52 -22.57 -1.90
N SER A 248 0.75 -21.57 -1.47
CA SER A 248 -0.58 -21.29 -2.04
C SER A 248 -0.52 -20.89 -3.52
N GLY A 249 0.48 -20.08 -3.90
CA GLY A 249 0.73 -19.71 -5.29
C GLY A 249 1.13 -20.92 -6.14
N LEU A 250 1.92 -21.83 -5.57
CA LEU A 250 2.44 -23.02 -6.24
C LEU A 250 1.32 -24.03 -6.44
N ALA A 251 0.55 -24.32 -5.39
CA ALA A 251 -0.61 -25.20 -5.45
C ALA A 251 -1.63 -24.74 -6.49
N ARG A 252 -1.88 -23.43 -6.58
CA ARG A 252 -2.75 -22.87 -7.62
C ARG A 252 -2.20 -23.07 -9.02
N HIS A 253 -0.92 -22.80 -9.24
CA HIS A 253 -0.28 -23.01 -10.55
C HIS A 253 -0.34 -24.48 -10.99
N LEU A 254 -0.08 -25.40 -10.06
CA LEU A 254 -0.17 -26.84 -10.32
C LEU A 254 -1.60 -27.28 -10.65
N LYS A 255 -2.61 -26.71 -9.97
CA LYS A 255 -4.03 -26.95 -10.28
C LYS A 255 -4.43 -26.43 -11.67
N GLU A 256 -3.97 -25.23 -12.04
CA GLU A 256 -4.23 -24.63 -13.35
C GLU A 256 -3.61 -25.45 -14.48
N LYS A 257 -2.38 -25.97 -14.32
CA LYS A 257 -1.75 -26.89 -15.29
C LYS A 257 -2.32 -28.31 -15.27
N GLY A 258 -2.84 -28.77 -14.13
CA GLY A 258 -3.46 -30.09 -13.99
C GLY A 258 -4.86 -30.17 -14.61
N GLY A 259 -5.58 -29.04 -14.70
CA GLY A 259 -6.90 -28.96 -15.33
C GLY A 259 -6.90 -28.84 -16.86
N GLU A 260 -5.74 -28.62 -17.48
CA GLU A 260 -5.56 -28.68 -18.95
C GLU A 260 -5.40 -30.12 -19.48
N LYS A 261 -5.48 -31.13 -18.59
CA LYS A 261 -5.45 -32.56 -18.93
C LYS A 261 -6.79 -33.25 -18.63
N THR A 262 -7.88 -32.83 -19.28
CA THR A 262 -9.11 -33.62 -19.46
C THR A 262 -9.81 -33.17 -20.72
#